data_AF-A0A7S0IJW8-F1
#
_entry.id   AF-A0A7S0IJW8-F1
#
_cell.length_a   1.000
_cell.length_b   1.000
_cell.length_c   1.000
_cell.angle_alpha   90.00
_cell.angle_beta   90.00
_cell.angle_gamma   90.00
#
_symmetry.space_group_name_H-M   'P 1'
#
loop_
_entity.id
_entity.type
_entity.pdbx_description
1 polymer ?
#
loop_
_entity_poly.entity_id
_entity_poly.type
_entity_poly.pdbx_seq_one_letter_code
_entity_poly.pdbx_strand_id
1 'polypeptide(L)'
;AREGPRRADRIHPHQPRARLSDPSGQRKMVAVLRSIVALFLVCALCLAAAPRASALVESSHLPRAKVHKRALGPPETVKKCVDVARRARYERFSARLHDEPRRDPDGPTLTGGTPECISNYMDAQYYGAVSIGTPPQSFLVVFDTGSSNLWIPSAKCSFLQIPCDLHQKYRSVDSSTYKALGDPFAIQYGSGALSGFLSQDTVTWAGLEIKDQVFAEATKEPGIAFLFSKFDGILGMGWDTISVNGVKPPFYNAVEQGLVAENVFSFWLNRDAAAGGDGAGGEIVLGGVDPNHFVGEHTWLNVTREGYWQIAMDDVKLGGVSVGQCDRKGCAAIVDTGTSLLAGPTKVVEALNKRIGAKSVLGEECRIMIDQYGDELLHDLAEFSATDMCTSVGLCGPSSETKTSTGRRRGELDGRARLGERWRRGRDAIVLGSDAAPIEGAAVCQACVYAVDYAKSLLTQNATESIILDEFKSVCDLIPISGGEAAVDCDAVSKMPDVEFVLGGRPFKLTPDQYVLKVDAGQGGPAQCISGFMGLDIPPPAGPLWILGDVFIGPYHSVFDYDNARVGLADAA
;
A
#
# COMPACT_ATOMS: atom_id res chain seq x y z
N ALA A 1 -5.68 12.10 -92.66
CA ALA A 1 -5.57 12.57 -94.05
C ALA A 1 -4.13 13.02 -94.31
N ARG A 2 -3.51 12.46 -95.36
CA ARG A 2 -2.26 12.86 -96.10
C ARG A 2 -0.95 12.85 -95.29
N GLU A 3 -0.03 11.88 -95.46
CA GLU A 3 1.01 11.70 -96.52
C GLU A 3 1.77 13.01 -96.84
N GLY A 4 2.99 13.27 -96.34
CA GLY A 4 4.34 12.81 -96.80
C GLY A 4 5.04 13.92 -97.65
N PRO A 5 6.33 13.87 -98.08
CA PRO A 5 7.51 13.08 -97.67
C PRO A 5 8.93 13.77 -97.84
N ARG A 6 10.04 13.05 -97.49
CA ARG A 6 11.47 13.08 -98.04
C ARG A 6 12.32 14.37 -97.91
N ARG A 7 13.67 14.44 -97.85
CA ARG A 7 14.88 13.56 -97.87
C ARG A 7 16.09 14.49 -97.52
N ALA A 8 17.03 14.07 -96.66
CA ALA A 8 18.48 13.86 -96.89
C ALA A 8 19.31 14.96 -97.60
N ASP A 9 20.36 15.51 -96.96
CA ASP A 9 21.78 15.27 -97.32
C ASP A 9 22.82 15.93 -96.39
N ARG A 10 23.95 15.23 -96.22
CA ARG A 10 25.15 15.54 -95.42
C ARG A 10 26.18 16.34 -96.21
N ILE A 11 27.01 17.17 -95.54
CA ILE A 11 28.46 17.33 -95.82
C ILE A 11 29.25 17.57 -94.50
N HIS A 12 30.37 16.86 -94.34
CA HIS A 12 31.43 16.83 -93.28
C HIS A 12 32.52 17.92 -93.52
N PRO A 13 33.73 18.01 -92.85
CA PRO A 13 34.43 17.15 -91.85
C PRO A 13 34.98 17.99 -90.63
N HIS A 14 35.49 17.45 -89.51
CA HIS A 14 36.79 16.78 -89.32
C HIS A 14 36.90 16.28 -87.87
N GLN A 15 37.55 15.12 -87.70
CA GLN A 15 37.95 14.51 -86.41
C GLN A 15 39.18 15.23 -85.80
N PRO A 16 39.45 15.06 -84.49
CA PRO A 16 40.39 14.00 -84.12
C PRO A 16 39.97 13.16 -82.90
N ARG A 17 40.43 11.92 -82.91
CA ARG A 17 40.46 10.97 -81.78
C ARG A 17 41.39 11.46 -80.67
N ALA A 18 41.02 11.24 -79.41
CA ALA A 18 41.97 10.91 -78.34
C ALA A 18 41.30 9.99 -77.30
N ARG A 19 41.92 8.83 -77.07
CA ARG A 19 41.69 7.95 -75.91
C ARG A 19 42.17 8.68 -74.66
N LEU A 20 41.54 8.42 -73.52
CA LEU A 20 42.22 8.25 -72.22
C LEU A 20 41.19 7.74 -71.21
N SER A 21 41.23 6.43 -70.98
CA SER A 21 40.78 5.80 -69.74
C SER A 21 41.52 6.45 -68.57
N ASP A 22 40.84 7.29 -67.80
CA ASP A 22 41.42 7.93 -66.62
C ASP A 22 41.53 6.92 -65.47
N PRO A 23 42.74 6.46 -65.10
CA PRO A 23 42.94 5.55 -63.98
C PRO A 23 42.77 6.26 -62.63
N SER A 24 42.63 7.59 -62.60
CA SER A 24 42.55 8.39 -61.39
C SER A 24 41.15 8.35 -60.75
N GLY A 25 40.09 8.36 -61.56
CA GLY A 25 38.70 8.26 -61.09
C GLY A 25 38.37 6.91 -60.46
N GLN A 26 38.78 5.81 -61.10
CA GLN A 26 38.59 4.46 -60.54
C GLN A 26 39.43 4.21 -59.29
N ARG A 27 40.67 4.74 -59.22
CA ARG A 27 41.48 4.65 -58.00
C ARG A 27 40.89 5.45 -56.84
N LYS A 28 40.32 6.62 -57.10
CA LYS A 28 39.61 7.42 -56.08
C LYS A 28 38.35 6.71 -55.60
N MET A 29 37.57 6.10 -56.50
CA MET A 29 36.35 5.38 -56.12
C MET A 29 36.66 4.10 -55.34
N VAL A 30 37.71 3.36 -55.73
CA VAL A 30 38.20 2.19 -54.98
C VAL A 30 38.82 2.59 -53.64
N ALA A 31 39.49 3.75 -53.56
CA ALA A 31 39.99 4.27 -52.29
C ALA A 31 38.85 4.67 -51.35
N VAL A 32 37.81 5.33 -51.86
CA VAL A 32 36.61 5.70 -51.09
C VAL A 32 35.85 4.46 -50.63
N LEU A 33 35.65 3.46 -51.50
CA LEU A 33 35.04 2.19 -51.09
C LEU A 33 35.88 1.45 -50.06
N ARG A 34 37.22 1.45 -50.18
CA ARG A 34 38.11 0.85 -49.18
C ARG A 34 38.06 1.59 -47.86
N SER A 35 37.96 2.92 -47.86
CA SER A 35 37.78 3.72 -46.65
C SER A 35 36.42 3.49 -46.00
N ILE A 36 35.34 3.34 -46.79
CA ILE A 36 34.01 3.03 -46.27
C ILE A 36 33.98 1.61 -45.70
N VAL A 37 34.53 0.62 -46.41
CA VAL A 37 34.63 -0.76 -45.92
C VAL A 37 35.54 -0.87 -44.70
N ALA A 38 36.64 -0.11 -44.65
CA ALA A 38 37.47 -0.01 -43.46
C ALA A 38 36.73 0.67 -42.30
N LEU A 39 35.91 1.70 -42.56
CA LEU A 39 35.09 2.35 -41.55
C LEU A 39 34.00 1.40 -41.02
N PHE A 40 33.36 0.62 -41.88
CA PHE A 40 32.39 -0.40 -41.48
C PHE A 40 33.07 -1.57 -40.74
N LEU A 41 34.26 -1.99 -41.14
CA LEU A 41 35.03 -3.02 -40.43
C LEU A 41 35.53 -2.51 -39.08
N VAL A 42 35.98 -1.26 -38.99
CA VAL A 42 36.36 -0.63 -37.71
C VAL A 42 35.12 -0.43 -36.85
N CYS A 43 33.97 -0.05 -37.40
CA CYS A 43 32.73 0.09 -36.64
C CYS A 43 32.19 -1.28 -36.19
N ALA A 44 32.27 -2.32 -37.03
CA ALA A 44 31.92 -3.69 -36.68
C ALA A 44 32.91 -4.31 -35.68
N LEU A 45 34.20 -4.02 -35.80
CA LEU A 45 35.22 -4.38 -34.81
C LEU A 45 35.07 -3.56 -33.52
N CYS A 46 34.63 -2.31 -33.57
CA CYS A 46 34.29 -1.52 -32.37
C CYS A 46 32.96 -1.96 -31.75
N LEU A 47 32.03 -2.56 -32.50
CA LEU A 47 30.81 -3.18 -31.99
C LEU A 47 31.07 -4.60 -31.45
N ALA A 48 32.06 -5.32 -32.01
CA ALA A 48 32.47 -6.66 -31.58
C ALA A 48 33.58 -6.65 -30.50
N ALA A 49 34.35 -5.56 -30.42
CA ALA A 49 35.39 -5.29 -29.43
C ALA A 49 35.06 -4.12 -28.51
N ALA A 50 33.87 -3.49 -28.67
CA ALA A 50 33.16 -3.05 -27.49
C ALA A 50 33.08 -4.31 -26.65
N PRO A 51 33.72 -4.34 -25.48
CA PRO A 51 33.41 -5.42 -24.57
C PRO A 51 31.88 -5.36 -24.47
N ARG A 52 31.20 -6.50 -24.59
CA ARG A 52 30.06 -6.74 -23.71
C ARG A 52 30.64 -6.72 -22.30
N ALA A 53 31.10 -5.55 -21.87
CA ALA A 53 31.13 -5.16 -20.50
C ALA A 53 29.65 -4.92 -20.19
N SER A 54 28.91 -6.02 -20.05
CA SER A 54 28.41 -6.26 -18.70
C SER A 54 29.67 -6.18 -17.84
N ALA A 55 30.02 -4.97 -17.41
CA ALA A 55 30.81 -4.84 -16.22
C ALA A 55 29.89 -5.51 -15.20
N LEU A 56 30.08 -6.81 -14.99
CA LEU A 56 29.85 -7.36 -13.68
C LEU A 56 30.79 -6.54 -12.82
N VAL A 57 30.33 -5.36 -12.40
CA VAL A 57 30.84 -4.71 -11.21
C VAL A 57 30.83 -5.85 -10.21
N GLU A 58 32.02 -6.22 -9.75
CA GLU A 58 32.15 -7.27 -8.77
C GLU A 58 31.15 -6.94 -7.67
N SER A 59 30.15 -7.80 -7.48
CA SER A 59 28.95 -7.52 -6.68
C SER A 59 29.29 -6.95 -5.28
N SER A 60 30.50 -7.25 -4.80
CA SER A 60 31.14 -6.73 -3.59
C SER A 60 31.38 -5.21 -3.52
N HIS A 61 31.33 -4.48 -4.64
CA HIS A 61 31.61 -3.03 -4.68
C HIS A 61 30.36 -2.16 -4.83
N LEU A 62 29.18 -2.77 -5.01
CA LEU A 62 27.94 -2.02 -5.12
C LEU A 62 27.52 -1.46 -3.74
N PRO A 63 27.09 -0.19 -3.66
CA PRO A 63 26.46 0.35 -2.46
C PRO A 63 25.23 -0.49 -2.06
N ARG A 64 25.23 -0.97 -0.81
CA ARG A 64 24.21 -1.88 -0.28
C ARG A 64 23.66 -1.36 1.04
N ALA A 65 22.35 -1.42 1.20
CA ALA A 65 21.68 -1.17 2.47
C ALA A 65 20.98 -2.45 2.93
N LYS A 66 21.26 -2.86 4.16
CA LYS A 66 20.48 -3.93 4.80
C LYS A 66 19.07 -3.41 5.07
N VAL A 67 18.10 -4.25 4.76
CA VAL A 67 16.71 -4.02 5.07
C VAL A 67 16.32 -4.93 6.23
N HIS A 68 15.68 -4.35 7.22
CA HIS A 68 15.13 -5.05 8.36
C HIS A 68 13.66 -5.32 8.11
N LYS A 69 13.23 -6.56 8.36
CA LYS A 69 11.83 -6.92 8.37
C LYS A 69 11.29 -6.65 9.76
N ARG A 70 10.23 -5.85 9.84
CA ARG A 70 9.40 -5.70 11.02
C ARG A 70 8.78 -7.06 11.33
N ALA A 71 9.05 -7.59 12.51
CA ALA A 71 8.16 -8.61 13.07
C ALA A 71 6.78 -7.96 13.22
N LEU A 72 5.75 -8.55 12.59
CA LEU A 72 4.35 -8.20 12.87
C LEU A 72 4.23 -8.24 14.41
N GLY A 73 3.97 -7.09 15.01
CA GLY A 73 4.57 -6.72 16.31
C GLY A 73 4.18 -7.59 17.50
N PRO A 74 4.80 -7.36 18.68
CA PRO A 74 4.61 -8.21 19.84
C PRO A 74 3.12 -8.27 20.22
N PRO A 75 2.62 -9.48 20.55
CA PRO A 75 1.23 -9.77 20.87
C PRO A 75 0.59 -8.75 21.80
N GLU A 76 1.32 -8.21 22.77
CA GLU A 76 0.81 -7.26 23.76
C GLU A 76 0.36 -5.92 23.19
N THR A 77 0.90 -5.44 22.06
CA THR A 77 0.52 -4.14 21.49
C THR A 77 -0.73 -4.26 20.64
N VAL A 78 -0.80 -5.28 19.77
CA VAL A 78 -2.02 -5.63 19.03
C VAL A 78 -3.11 -6.02 20.02
N LYS A 79 -2.80 -6.88 20.99
CA LYS A 79 -3.69 -7.26 22.10
C LYS A 79 -4.15 -6.07 22.92
N LYS A 80 -3.30 -5.12 23.33
CA LYS A 80 -3.76 -3.92 24.05
C LYS A 80 -4.70 -3.07 23.20
N CYS A 81 -4.40 -2.84 21.91
CA CYS A 81 -5.28 -2.07 21.03
C CYS A 81 -6.62 -2.78 20.80
N VAL A 82 -6.56 -4.08 20.53
CA VAL A 82 -7.72 -4.94 20.27
C VAL A 82 -8.54 -5.11 21.55
N ASP A 83 -7.94 -5.37 22.70
CA ASP A 83 -8.60 -5.54 24.00
C ASP A 83 -9.23 -4.21 24.45
N VAL A 84 -8.55 -3.07 24.28
CA VAL A 84 -9.13 -1.75 24.59
C VAL A 84 -10.31 -1.45 23.66
N ALA A 85 -10.20 -1.73 22.36
CA ALA A 85 -11.28 -1.52 21.41
C ALA A 85 -12.46 -2.49 21.63
N ARG A 86 -12.20 -3.76 21.95
CA ARG A 86 -13.20 -4.79 22.27
C ARG A 86 -13.91 -4.48 23.58
N ARG A 87 -13.16 -4.21 24.64
CA ARG A 87 -13.69 -3.86 25.96
C ARG A 87 -14.50 -2.57 25.93
N ALA A 88 -14.01 -1.51 25.29
CA ALA A 88 -14.76 -0.27 25.16
C ALA A 88 -16.05 -0.43 24.34
N ARG A 89 -16.10 -1.35 23.37
CA ARG A 89 -17.33 -1.64 22.59
C ARG A 89 -18.32 -2.45 23.41
N TYR A 90 -17.86 -3.47 24.12
CA TYR A 90 -18.70 -4.27 25.02
C TYR A 90 -19.25 -3.46 26.18
N GLU A 91 -18.40 -2.71 26.89
CA GLU A 91 -18.82 -1.86 28.02
C GLU A 91 -19.82 -0.78 27.57
N ARG A 92 -19.69 -0.24 26.35
CA ARG A 92 -20.70 0.68 25.78
C ARG A 92 -22.02 -0.02 25.46
N PHE A 93 -21.97 -1.26 24.98
CA PHE A 93 -23.17 -2.06 24.70
C PHE A 93 -23.89 -2.41 26.01
N SER A 94 -23.17 -3.00 26.98
CA SER A 94 -23.68 -3.36 28.30
C SER A 94 -24.19 -2.13 29.09
N ALA A 95 -23.43 -1.03 29.17
CA ALA A 95 -23.87 0.16 29.90
C ALA A 95 -25.12 0.84 29.30
N ARG A 96 -25.37 0.67 27.99
CA ARG A 96 -26.62 1.15 27.36
C ARG A 96 -27.80 0.24 27.64
N LEU A 97 -27.57 -1.05 27.88
CA LEU A 97 -28.61 -2.01 28.24
C LEU A 97 -29.06 -1.87 29.69
N HIS A 98 -28.14 -1.62 30.62
CA HIS A 98 -28.44 -1.57 32.06
C HIS A 98 -28.80 -0.16 32.62
N ASP A 99 -28.91 0.87 31.78
CA ASP A 99 -29.21 2.27 32.18
C ASP A 99 -28.31 2.82 33.32
N GLU A 100 -27.05 2.39 33.36
CA GLU A 100 -26.08 2.80 34.39
C GLU A 100 -25.56 4.23 34.14
N PRO A 101 -25.65 5.17 35.11
CA PRO A 101 -25.15 6.52 34.94
C PRO A 101 -23.62 6.52 34.88
N ARG A 102 -23.06 7.10 33.80
CA ARG A 102 -21.61 7.27 33.62
C ARG A 102 -20.96 7.91 34.85
N ARG A 103 -20.24 7.10 35.63
CA ARG A 103 -19.16 7.54 36.50
C ARG A 103 -17.90 6.81 36.08
N ASP A 104 -17.12 7.47 35.25
CA ASP A 104 -15.70 7.14 35.11
C ASP A 104 -14.90 8.41 35.42
N PRO A 105 -14.23 8.48 36.58
CA PRO A 105 -13.34 9.59 36.92
C PRO A 105 -12.00 9.57 36.16
N ASP A 106 -11.64 8.45 35.50
CA ASP A 106 -10.30 8.23 34.93
C ASP A 106 -10.27 7.69 33.48
N GLY A 107 -11.41 7.59 32.81
CA GLY A 107 -11.50 7.12 31.42
C GLY A 107 -11.05 8.17 30.38
N PRO A 108 -10.17 7.83 29.42
CA PRO A 108 -9.75 8.78 28.39
C PRO A 108 -10.95 9.15 27.50
N THR A 109 -11.19 10.45 27.40
CA THR A 109 -12.18 11.07 26.51
C THR A 109 -11.81 10.80 25.05
N LEU A 110 -12.24 9.67 24.50
CA LEU A 110 -12.16 9.38 23.07
C LEU A 110 -13.29 10.11 22.34
N THR A 111 -13.08 11.41 22.11
CA THR A 111 -13.88 12.19 21.16
C THR A 111 -13.36 11.92 19.74
N GLY A 112 -14.12 11.17 18.94
CA GLY A 112 -13.96 11.05 17.49
C GLY A 112 -13.14 9.83 17.03
N GLY A 113 -13.78 8.96 16.24
CA GLY A 113 -13.16 7.83 15.55
C GLY A 113 -13.00 6.57 16.40
N THR A 114 -13.58 5.46 15.97
CA THR A 114 -13.09 4.13 16.38
C THR A 114 -11.63 4.01 15.93
N PRO A 115 -10.68 3.59 16.79
CA PRO A 115 -9.32 3.33 16.34
C PRO A 115 -9.34 2.15 15.35
N GLU A 116 -9.27 2.42 14.05
CA GLU A 116 -8.94 1.42 13.04
C GLU A 116 -7.45 1.10 13.14
N CYS A 117 -7.08 0.35 14.18
CA CYS A 117 -5.68 0.02 14.45
C CYS A 117 -5.08 -0.98 13.44
N ILE A 118 -5.88 -1.60 12.56
CA ILE A 118 -5.44 -2.72 11.73
C ILE A 118 -5.03 -2.24 10.32
N SER A 119 -5.79 -1.28 9.75
CA SER A 119 -5.67 -0.86 8.34
C SER A 119 -4.39 -0.15 7.94
N ASN A 120 -3.58 0.29 8.90
CA ASN A 120 -2.23 0.81 8.61
C ASN A 120 -1.15 0.24 9.55
N TYR A 121 -1.48 -0.78 10.35
CA TYR A 121 -0.47 -1.48 11.13
C TYR A 121 0.28 -2.51 10.28
N MET A 122 -0.35 -2.94 9.19
CA MET A 122 0.12 -3.99 8.29
C MET A 122 0.92 -3.45 7.10
N ASP A 123 0.74 -2.18 6.71
CA ASP A 123 1.43 -1.55 5.58
C ASP A 123 2.84 -1.06 5.97
N ALA A 124 3.82 -1.37 5.11
CA ALA A 124 5.27 -1.28 5.28
C ALA A 124 5.87 -2.24 6.34
N GLN A 125 6.39 -3.38 5.88
CA GLN A 125 7.12 -4.34 6.71
C GLN A 125 8.64 -4.15 6.69
N TYR A 126 9.19 -3.34 5.79
CA TYR A 126 10.62 -3.27 5.54
C TYR A 126 11.16 -1.86 5.70
N TYR A 127 12.25 -1.72 6.46
CA TYR A 127 12.92 -0.44 6.69
C TYR A 127 14.43 -0.62 6.82
N GLY A 128 15.21 0.42 6.55
CA GLY A 128 16.65 0.38 6.77
C GLY A 128 17.20 1.73 7.21
N ALA A 129 18.50 1.76 7.48
CA ALA A 129 19.13 2.93 8.06
C ALA A 129 19.56 3.94 6.99
N VAL A 130 19.30 5.21 7.26
CA VAL A 130 19.92 6.37 6.60
C VAL A 130 20.45 7.30 7.68
N SER A 131 21.46 8.11 7.36
CA SER A 131 21.93 9.14 8.28
C SER A 131 21.89 10.51 7.64
N ILE A 132 21.59 11.55 8.41
CA ILE A 132 21.50 12.93 7.93
C ILE A 132 22.38 13.82 8.80
N GLY A 133 23.17 14.68 8.18
CA GLY A 133 23.99 15.70 8.82
C GLY A 133 25.44 15.32 9.10
N THR A 134 26.19 16.30 9.61
CA THR A 134 27.61 16.14 9.97
C THR A 134 27.89 16.69 11.37
N PRO A 135 28.13 15.84 12.39
CA PRO A 135 28.21 14.38 12.32
C PRO A 135 26.87 13.71 11.95
N PRO A 136 26.89 12.49 11.37
CA PRO A 136 25.68 11.80 10.94
C PRO A 136 24.72 11.46 12.09
N GLN A 137 23.44 11.77 11.91
CA GLN A 137 22.33 11.39 12.79
C GLN A 137 21.53 10.27 12.10
N SER A 138 21.39 9.10 12.71
CA SER A 138 20.79 7.91 12.07
C SER A 138 19.29 7.80 12.30
N PHE A 139 18.58 7.40 11.25
CA PHE A 139 17.13 7.19 11.20
C PHE A 139 16.83 5.88 10.48
N LEU A 140 15.79 5.19 10.95
CA LEU A 140 15.20 4.06 10.24
C LEU A 140 14.12 4.58 9.29
N VAL A 141 14.20 4.25 8.01
CA VAL A 141 13.24 4.72 7.01
C VAL A 141 12.70 3.58 6.17
N VAL A 142 11.44 3.72 5.75
CA VAL A 142 10.88 2.91 4.66
C VAL A 142 11.47 3.43 3.35
N PHE A 143 11.97 2.53 2.53
CA PHE A 143 12.41 2.84 1.17
C PHE A 143 11.22 2.63 0.24
N ASP A 144 10.62 3.73 -0.21
CA ASP A 144 9.25 3.73 -0.74
C ASP A 144 9.23 4.13 -2.22
N THR A 145 9.00 3.18 -3.11
CA THR A 145 8.86 3.44 -4.56
C THR A 145 7.52 4.07 -4.94
N GLY A 146 6.55 4.13 -4.02
CA GLY A 146 5.26 4.81 -4.17
C GLY A 146 5.28 6.32 -3.88
N SER A 147 6.35 6.84 -3.26
CA SER A 147 6.54 8.28 -2.97
C SER A 147 7.92 8.80 -3.39
N SER A 148 8.13 10.13 -3.31
CA SER A 148 9.35 10.76 -3.89
C SER A 148 10.05 11.76 -2.98
N ASN A 149 9.52 12.00 -1.78
CA ASN A 149 10.14 12.89 -0.81
C ASN A 149 10.86 12.07 0.28
N LEU A 150 12.01 12.56 0.72
CA LEU A 150 12.61 12.17 2.00
C LEU A 150 12.02 13.05 3.09
N TRP A 151 11.53 12.46 4.18
CA TRP A 151 11.11 13.19 5.37
C TRP A 151 11.49 12.44 6.65
N ILE A 152 11.83 13.21 7.69
CA ILE A 152 12.25 12.70 9.00
C ILE A 152 11.62 13.59 10.10
N PRO A 153 11.24 13.02 11.27
CA PRO A 153 10.75 13.78 12.41
C PRO A 153 11.75 14.85 12.85
N SER A 154 11.26 16.06 13.11
CA SER A 154 12.08 17.19 13.53
C SER A 154 12.14 17.30 15.05
N ALA A 155 13.31 17.69 15.59
CA ALA A 155 13.41 18.12 16.98
C ALA A 155 12.59 19.40 17.29
N LYS A 156 12.10 20.09 16.25
CA LYS A 156 11.19 21.24 16.37
C LYS A 156 9.72 20.82 16.51
N CYS A 157 9.42 19.51 16.52
CA CYS A 157 8.09 18.99 16.78
C CYS A 157 7.62 19.37 18.20
N SER A 158 6.33 19.73 18.34
CA SER A 158 5.77 20.13 19.64
C SER A 158 5.69 18.93 20.58
N PHE A 159 5.91 19.14 21.88
CA PHE A 159 5.73 18.11 22.92
C PHE A 159 4.32 17.50 22.99
N LEU A 160 3.32 18.14 22.35
CA LEU A 160 1.96 17.61 22.21
C LEU A 160 1.81 16.61 21.06
N GLN A 161 2.87 16.34 20.30
CA GLN A 161 2.89 15.37 19.20
C GLN A 161 3.55 14.07 19.67
N ILE A 162 2.75 13.21 20.31
CA ILE A 162 3.20 11.93 20.88
C ILE A 162 3.97 11.06 19.87
N PRO A 163 3.59 10.95 18.57
CA PRO A 163 4.38 10.20 17.58
C PRO A 163 5.84 10.66 17.45
N CYS A 164 6.10 11.97 17.41
CA CYS A 164 7.46 12.51 17.32
C CYS A 164 8.34 12.16 18.53
N ASP A 165 7.75 11.96 19.71
CA ASP A 165 8.50 11.65 20.93
C ASP A 165 8.89 10.17 21.05
N LEU A 166 8.27 9.30 20.23
CA LEU A 166 8.58 7.88 20.15
C LEU A 166 9.64 7.55 19.10
N HIS A 167 10.01 8.51 18.24
CA HIS A 167 10.93 8.34 17.11
C HIS A 167 12.21 9.16 17.27
N GLN A 168 13.25 8.78 16.53
CA GLN A 168 14.45 9.59 16.40
C GLN A 168 14.12 10.91 15.69
N LYS A 169 14.69 12.00 16.20
CA LYS A 169 14.41 13.35 15.72
C LYS A 169 15.66 14.01 15.16
N TYR A 170 15.56 14.59 13.98
CA TYR A 170 16.63 15.37 13.37
C TYR A 170 16.86 16.69 14.09
N ARG A 171 18.12 16.93 14.46
CA ARG A 171 18.60 18.14 15.15
C ARG A 171 19.53 18.91 14.21
N SER A 172 18.97 19.86 13.48
CA SER A 172 19.71 20.79 12.61
C SER A 172 20.87 21.50 13.33
N VAL A 173 20.71 21.86 14.61
CA VAL A 173 21.75 22.56 15.41
C VAL A 173 23.01 21.72 15.63
N ASP A 174 22.90 20.39 15.51
CA ASP A 174 24.02 19.47 15.71
C ASP A 174 24.72 19.13 14.39
N SER A 175 24.23 19.63 13.24
CA SER A 175 24.80 19.37 11.92
C SER A 175 25.54 20.60 11.37
N SER A 176 26.82 20.43 11.05
CA SER A 176 27.67 21.45 10.44
C SER A 176 27.42 21.65 8.93
N THR A 177 26.79 20.68 8.26
CA THR A 177 26.45 20.74 6.83
C THR A 177 25.02 21.20 6.56
N TYR A 178 24.23 21.43 7.61
CA TYR A 178 22.86 21.91 7.53
C TYR A 178 22.75 23.28 6.87
N LYS A 179 21.76 23.42 5.98
CA LYS A 179 21.32 24.68 5.40
C LYS A 179 19.80 24.82 5.58
N ALA A 180 19.40 25.92 6.20
CA ALA A 180 17.98 26.24 6.38
C ALA A 180 17.36 26.68 5.05
N LEU A 181 16.25 26.05 4.67
CA LEU A 181 15.39 26.52 3.56
C LEU A 181 14.10 27.13 4.11
N GLY A 182 13.35 26.36 4.91
CA GLY A 182 12.20 26.83 5.68
C GLY A 182 10.86 26.88 4.90
N ASP A 183 10.86 26.53 3.61
CA ASP A 183 9.63 26.45 2.82
C ASP A 183 8.64 25.44 3.44
N PRO A 184 7.34 25.76 3.53
CA PRO A 184 6.37 24.86 4.13
C PRO A 184 6.21 23.58 3.30
N PHE A 185 6.01 22.47 4.01
CA PHE A 185 5.84 21.15 3.42
C PHE A 185 4.65 20.45 4.06
N ALA A 186 3.83 19.78 3.25
CA ALA A 186 2.77 18.89 3.72
C ALA A 186 2.51 17.78 2.71
N ILE A 187 2.31 16.57 3.19
CA ILE A 187 2.00 15.40 2.37
C ILE A 187 0.93 14.56 3.06
N GLN A 188 0.02 14.01 2.26
CA GLN A 188 -1.06 13.12 2.69
C GLN A 188 -0.78 11.72 2.13
N TYR A 189 -0.65 10.75 3.02
CA TYR A 189 -0.68 9.33 2.71
C TYR A 189 -2.10 8.77 2.92
N GLY A 190 -2.35 7.52 2.52
CA GLY A 190 -3.68 6.91 2.61
C GLY A 190 -4.31 7.07 4.01
N SER A 191 -3.58 6.67 5.04
CA SER A 191 -4.07 6.58 6.43
C SER A 191 -3.29 7.46 7.42
N GLY A 192 -2.47 8.38 6.91
CA GLY A 192 -1.71 9.34 7.71
C GLY A 192 -1.36 10.59 6.92
N ALA A 193 -1.05 11.68 7.61
CA ALA A 193 -0.53 12.88 6.97
C ALA A 193 0.62 13.43 7.80
N LEU A 194 1.45 14.26 7.18
CA LEU A 194 2.44 15.03 7.92
C LEU A 194 2.58 16.44 7.35
N SER A 195 3.04 17.33 8.21
CA SER A 195 3.39 18.69 7.83
C SER A 195 4.63 19.19 8.57
N GLY A 196 5.33 20.11 7.94
CA GLY A 196 6.64 20.56 8.37
C GLY A 196 7.20 21.62 7.44
N PHE A 197 8.51 21.59 7.27
CA PHE A 197 9.22 22.51 6.38
C PHE A 197 10.43 21.84 5.74
N LEU A 198 10.94 22.41 4.65
CA LEU A 198 12.11 21.91 3.95
C LEU A 198 13.41 22.35 4.63
N SER A 199 14.38 21.44 4.61
CA SER A 199 15.75 21.62 5.07
C SER A 199 16.70 20.97 4.07
N GLN A 200 17.95 21.40 4.06
CA GLN A 200 18.99 20.80 3.21
C GLN A 200 20.15 20.34 4.08
N ASP A 201 20.65 19.13 3.84
CA ASP A 201 21.82 18.60 4.52
C ASP A 201 22.48 17.48 3.69
N THR A 202 23.57 16.91 4.21
CA THR A 202 24.20 15.72 3.63
C THR A 202 23.49 14.46 4.13
N VAL A 203 23.14 13.56 3.21
CA VAL A 203 22.51 12.27 3.53
C VAL A 203 23.50 11.14 3.24
N THR A 204 23.79 10.33 4.25
CA THR A 204 24.53 9.07 4.10
C THR A 204 23.56 7.91 3.92
N TRP A 205 23.65 7.19 2.81
CA TRP A 205 22.77 6.07 2.49
C TRP A 205 23.52 4.96 1.76
N ALA A 206 23.46 3.72 2.26
CA ALA A 206 24.18 2.58 1.68
C ALA A 206 25.71 2.80 1.53
N GLY A 207 26.31 3.65 2.37
CA GLY A 207 27.72 4.06 2.27
C GLY A 207 27.98 5.22 1.30
N LEU A 208 26.97 5.69 0.56
CA LEU A 208 27.04 6.88 -0.28
C LEU A 208 26.88 8.13 0.57
N GLU A 209 27.62 9.20 0.24
CA GLU A 209 27.48 10.53 0.84
C GLU A 209 26.85 11.47 -0.19
N ILE A 210 25.54 11.66 -0.10
CA ILE A 210 24.74 12.49 -1.01
C ILE A 210 24.69 13.91 -0.45
N LYS A 211 25.37 14.84 -1.11
CA LYS A 211 25.46 16.23 -0.67
C LYS A 211 24.25 17.03 -1.12
N ASP A 212 23.98 18.10 -0.38
CA ASP A 212 22.95 19.09 -0.72
C ASP A 212 21.55 18.48 -0.94
N GLN A 213 21.23 17.39 -0.23
CA GLN A 213 19.92 16.76 -0.30
C GLN A 213 18.90 17.62 0.45
N VAL A 214 17.83 18.00 -0.26
CA VAL A 214 16.68 18.67 0.34
C VAL A 214 15.69 17.63 0.86
N PHE A 215 15.24 17.76 2.10
CA PHE A 215 14.28 16.86 2.73
C PHE A 215 13.32 17.63 3.63
N ALA A 216 12.22 17.00 4.03
CA ALA A 216 11.25 17.61 4.92
C ALA A 216 11.52 17.24 6.40
N GLU A 217 11.59 18.26 7.24
CA GLU A 217 11.56 18.13 8.70
C GLU A 217 10.09 18.11 9.16
N ALA A 218 9.58 16.94 9.57
CA ALA A 218 8.21 16.79 10.02
C ALA A 218 8.02 17.38 11.42
N THR A 219 7.04 18.27 11.58
CA THR A 219 6.72 18.93 12.87
C THR A 219 5.36 18.52 13.43
N LYS A 220 4.54 17.88 12.59
CA LYS A 220 3.25 17.30 12.94
C LYS A 220 3.05 16.05 12.11
N GLU A 221 2.70 14.97 12.77
CA GLU A 221 2.44 13.65 12.18
C GLU A 221 1.08 13.13 12.67
N PRO A 222 -0.03 13.76 12.26
CA PRO A 222 -1.35 13.26 12.60
C PRO A 222 -1.58 11.89 11.95
N GLY A 223 -1.74 10.86 12.79
CA GLY A 223 -2.12 9.53 12.35
C GLY A 223 -1.70 8.45 13.33
N ILE A 224 -2.58 7.48 13.58
CA ILE A 224 -2.26 6.29 14.40
C ILE A 224 -1.17 5.43 13.76
N ALA A 225 -1.05 5.49 12.45
CA ALA A 225 0.00 4.87 11.64
C ALA A 225 1.41 5.14 12.19
N PHE A 226 1.72 6.41 12.42
CA PHE A 226 3.02 6.88 12.88
C PHE A 226 3.21 6.73 14.40
N LEU A 227 2.18 6.36 15.15
CA LEU A 227 2.32 6.07 16.59
C LEU A 227 2.90 4.65 16.83
N PHE A 228 2.65 3.73 15.89
CA PHE A 228 3.00 2.31 16.01
C PHE A 228 4.04 1.84 14.99
N SER A 229 4.57 2.77 14.18
CA SER A 229 5.68 2.51 13.27
C SER A 229 6.95 2.14 14.04
N LYS A 230 7.79 1.29 13.42
CA LYS A 230 9.16 0.99 13.90
C LYS A 230 10.23 1.75 13.10
N PHE A 231 9.79 2.49 12.09
CA PHE A 231 10.58 3.40 11.29
C PHE A 231 10.32 4.84 11.75
N ASP A 232 11.33 5.69 11.63
CA ASP A 232 11.27 7.11 11.95
C ASP A 232 10.68 7.92 10.79
N GLY A 233 10.96 7.56 9.54
CA GLY A 233 10.47 8.30 8.37
C GLY A 233 10.41 7.50 7.07
N ILE A 234 10.31 8.20 5.94
CA ILE A 234 10.25 7.60 4.60
C ILE A 234 11.28 8.25 3.69
N LEU A 235 11.97 7.43 2.90
CA LEU A 235 12.81 7.83 1.79
C LEU A 235 12.11 7.44 0.49
N GLY A 236 11.54 8.42 -0.19
CA GLY A 236 10.89 8.23 -1.49
C GLY A 236 11.88 7.89 -2.62
N MET A 237 11.53 6.86 -3.39
CA MET A 237 12.28 6.28 -4.52
C MET A 237 11.47 6.28 -5.83
N GLY A 238 10.31 6.94 -5.84
CA GLY A 238 9.52 7.23 -7.03
C GLY A 238 10.09 8.38 -7.88
N TRP A 239 9.33 8.81 -8.88
CA TRP A 239 9.76 9.85 -9.82
C TRP A 239 9.61 11.25 -9.22
N ASP A 240 10.54 12.15 -9.49
CA ASP A 240 10.51 13.56 -9.06
C ASP A 240 9.25 14.32 -9.47
N THR A 241 8.56 13.89 -10.52
CA THR A 241 7.28 14.45 -10.99
C THR A 241 6.14 14.42 -9.97
N ILE A 242 6.17 13.49 -9.00
CA ILE A 242 5.18 13.44 -7.90
C ILE A 242 5.74 13.99 -6.57
N SER A 243 6.97 14.52 -6.59
CA SER A 243 7.58 15.11 -5.40
C SER A 243 6.89 16.40 -5.01
N VAL A 244 6.47 16.50 -3.76
CA VAL A 244 5.95 17.74 -3.19
C VAL A 244 7.03 18.81 -3.26
N ASN A 245 6.65 20.01 -3.70
CA ASN A 245 7.52 21.15 -3.97
C ASN A 245 8.61 20.90 -5.04
N GLY A 246 8.52 19.84 -5.84
CA GLY A 246 9.52 19.52 -6.87
C GLY A 246 10.90 19.18 -6.28
N VAL A 247 10.94 18.70 -5.04
CA VAL A 247 12.18 18.32 -4.35
C VAL A 247 12.79 17.10 -5.03
N LYS A 248 14.08 17.16 -5.35
CA LYS A 248 14.77 16.06 -6.01
C LYS A 248 14.93 14.86 -5.06
N PRO A 249 14.53 13.64 -5.46
CA PRO A 249 14.70 12.45 -4.62
C PRO A 249 16.18 12.11 -4.35
N PRO A 250 16.51 11.42 -3.24
CA PRO A 250 17.90 11.06 -2.93
C PRO A 250 18.64 10.27 -4.00
N PHE A 251 17.98 9.30 -4.63
CA PHE A 251 18.62 8.50 -5.69
C PHE A 251 18.99 9.36 -6.91
N TYR A 252 18.18 10.36 -7.26
CA TYR A 252 18.48 11.28 -8.36
C TYR A 252 19.73 12.10 -8.05
N ASN A 253 19.85 12.63 -6.84
CA ASN A 253 21.05 13.34 -6.42
C ASN A 253 22.28 12.42 -6.41
N ALA A 254 22.14 11.14 -6.03
CA ALA A 254 23.22 10.17 -6.10
C ALA A 254 23.69 9.91 -7.54
N VAL A 255 22.75 9.78 -8.48
CA VAL A 255 23.03 9.65 -9.93
C VAL A 255 23.74 10.89 -10.46
N GLU A 256 23.22 12.10 -10.21
CA GLU A 256 23.80 13.35 -10.70
C GLU A 256 25.18 13.64 -10.11
N GLN A 257 25.43 13.19 -8.88
CA GLN A 257 26.74 13.31 -8.22
C GLN A 257 27.71 12.20 -8.64
N GLY A 258 27.31 11.26 -9.51
CA GLY A 258 28.15 10.18 -9.99
C GLY A 258 28.52 9.15 -8.92
N LEU A 259 27.65 8.95 -7.94
CA LEU A 259 27.90 8.08 -6.78
C LEU A 259 27.53 6.61 -7.04
N VAL A 260 26.81 6.32 -8.12
CA VAL A 260 26.37 4.97 -8.51
C VAL A 260 26.94 4.58 -9.88
N ALA A 261 27.19 3.29 -10.08
CA ALA A 261 27.78 2.79 -11.32
C ALA A 261 26.77 2.74 -12.48
N GLU A 262 25.52 2.37 -12.17
CA GLU A 262 24.39 2.34 -13.09
C GLU A 262 23.22 3.13 -12.50
N ASN A 263 22.32 3.66 -13.32
CA ASN A 263 21.15 4.40 -12.81
C ASN A 263 19.99 3.45 -12.52
N VAL A 264 20.29 2.39 -11.76
CA VAL A 264 19.33 1.36 -11.36
C VAL A 264 19.42 1.12 -9.86
N PHE A 265 18.34 0.64 -9.28
CA PHE A 265 18.36 0.08 -7.92
C PHE A 265 17.51 -1.19 -7.87
N SER A 266 17.83 -2.09 -6.94
CA SER A 266 17.12 -3.36 -6.82
C SER A 266 16.80 -3.74 -5.39
N PHE A 267 15.71 -4.50 -5.24
CA PHE A 267 15.19 -4.98 -3.96
C PHE A 267 15.16 -6.51 -3.94
N TRP A 268 15.68 -7.06 -2.85
CA TRP A 268 15.41 -8.43 -2.41
C TRP A 268 14.83 -8.37 -1.00
N LEU A 269 13.61 -8.86 -0.83
CA LEU A 269 12.92 -8.86 0.46
C LEU A 269 12.80 -10.30 0.97
N ASN A 270 13.55 -10.62 2.01
CA ASN A 270 13.57 -11.94 2.58
C ASN A 270 12.27 -12.21 3.36
N ARG A 271 11.56 -13.27 2.96
CA ARG A 271 10.29 -13.65 3.58
C ARG A 271 10.42 -14.63 4.74
N ASP A 272 11.57 -15.30 4.90
CA ASP A 272 11.77 -16.35 5.89
C ASP A 272 11.92 -15.77 7.32
N ALA A 273 10.80 -15.67 8.02
CA ALA A 273 10.75 -15.24 9.42
C ALA A 273 11.40 -16.25 10.40
N ALA A 274 11.66 -17.49 9.94
CA ALA A 274 12.24 -18.57 10.74
C ALA A 274 13.78 -18.50 10.83
N ALA A 275 14.43 -17.63 10.07
CA ALA A 275 15.85 -17.34 10.21
C ALA A 275 16.09 -16.49 11.47
N GLY A 276 16.04 -17.12 12.64
CA GLY A 276 16.35 -16.46 13.91
C GLY A 276 17.75 -15.84 13.91
N GLY A 277 17.87 -14.64 14.50
CA GLY A 277 19.09 -13.82 14.53
C GLY A 277 19.03 -12.64 13.55
N ASP A 278 20.14 -11.89 13.39
CA ASP A 278 20.32 -10.81 12.38
C ASP A 278 20.28 -11.33 10.92
N GLY A 279 19.52 -12.40 10.63
CA GLY A 279 19.26 -12.91 9.30
C GLY A 279 18.54 -11.83 8.49
N ALA A 280 19.18 -11.38 7.41
CA ALA A 280 18.81 -10.16 6.68
C ALA A 280 17.32 -10.18 6.31
N GLY A 281 16.57 -9.17 6.77
CA GLY A 281 15.18 -8.95 6.34
C GLY A 281 15.10 -8.65 4.83
N GLY A 282 16.19 -8.18 4.24
CA GLY A 282 16.34 -8.00 2.81
C GLY A 282 17.60 -7.18 2.51
N GLU A 283 17.77 -6.83 1.25
CA GLU A 283 18.84 -5.97 0.77
C GLU A 283 18.30 -5.03 -0.32
N ILE A 284 18.77 -3.79 -0.27
CA ILE A 284 18.68 -2.84 -1.40
C ILE A 284 20.07 -2.63 -1.95
N VAL A 285 20.18 -2.71 -3.27
CA VAL A 285 21.41 -2.41 -4.00
C VAL A 285 21.18 -1.13 -4.80
N LEU A 286 22.08 -0.16 -4.65
CA LEU A 286 22.06 1.06 -5.45
C LEU A 286 23.14 0.96 -6.52
N GLY A 287 22.78 1.25 -7.75
CA GLY A 287 23.70 1.25 -8.87
C GLY A 287 24.03 -0.10 -9.47
N GLY A 288 23.19 -1.12 -9.25
CA GLY A 288 23.36 -2.44 -9.82
C GLY A 288 22.36 -3.45 -9.25
N VAL A 289 22.67 -4.73 -9.42
CA VAL A 289 21.85 -5.88 -9.00
C VAL A 289 22.76 -6.95 -8.39
N ASP A 290 22.35 -7.58 -7.28
CA ASP A 290 23.08 -8.73 -6.73
C ASP A 290 22.59 -10.05 -7.37
N PRO A 291 23.43 -10.77 -8.14
CA PRO A 291 23.06 -12.04 -8.76
C PRO A 291 22.76 -13.17 -7.77
N ASN A 292 23.11 -13.03 -6.49
CA ASN A 292 22.79 -14.04 -5.47
C ASN A 292 21.34 -13.99 -5.00
N HIS A 293 20.57 -12.95 -5.37
CA HIS A 293 19.23 -12.69 -4.84
C HIS A 293 18.10 -12.97 -5.84
N PHE A 294 18.41 -13.53 -7.01
CA PHE A 294 17.41 -13.95 -7.99
C PHE A 294 17.81 -15.19 -8.77
N VAL A 295 16.82 -15.85 -9.37
CA VAL A 295 16.98 -17.02 -10.23
C VAL A 295 16.47 -16.70 -11.63
N GLY A 296 17.25 -17.07 -12.65
CA GLY A 296 16.88 -16.87 -14.05
C GLY A 296 17.12 -15.43 -14.53
N GLU A 297 16.29 -14.95 -15.44
CA GLU A 297 16.37 -13.60 -16.03
C GLU A 297 15.18 -12.74 -15.63
N HIS A 298 15.41 -11.43 -15.50
CA HIS A 298 14.34 -10.46 -15.27
C HIS A 298 13.44 -10.29 -16.51
N THR A 299 12.14 -10.27 -16.25
CA THR A 299 11.12 -9.86 -17.21
C THR A 299 11.00 -8.34 -17.13
N TRP A 300 11.37 -7.66 -18.22
CA TRP A 300 11.39 -6.20 -18.27
C TRP A 300 10.07 -5.62 -18.78
N LEU A 301 9.52 -4.68 -18.02
CA LEU A 301 8.23 -4.04 -18.25
C LEU A 301 8.42 -2.52 -18.26
N ASN A 302 8.03 -1.87 -19.37
CA ASN A 302 8.18 -0.43 -19.48
C ASN A 302 7.22 0.30 -18.53
N VAL A 303 7.71 1.40 -17.96
CA VAL A 303 6.90 2.34 -17.21
C VAL A 303 5.93 3.02 -18.17
N THR A 304 4.65 2.99 -17.81
CA THR A 304 3.54 3.51 -18.61
C THR A 304 3.20 4.96 -18.28
N ARG A 305 3.58 5.42 -17.08
CA ARG A 305 3.37 6.78 -16.61
C ARG A 305 4.46 7.17 -15.61
N GLU A 306 5.36 8.06 -16.04
CA GLU A 306 6.37 8.66 -15.16
C GLU A 306 5.67 9.47 -14.07
N GLY A 307 6.01 9.14 -12.82
CA GLY A 307 5.29 9.51 -11.61
C GLY A 307 5.36 8.36 -10.62
N TYR A 308 4.86 7.21 -11.04
CA TYR A 308 4.96 5.96 -10.29
C TYR A 308 5.77 4.94 -11.08
N TRP A 309 6.26 3.90 -10.42
CA TRP A 309 6.79 2.71 -11.10
C TRP A 309 5.63 1.85 -11.64
N GLN A 310 4.84 2.48 -12.52
CA GLN A 310 3.59 1.95 -13.06
C GLN A 310 3.86 1.15 -14.33
N ILE A 311 3.54 -0.13 -14.30
CA ILE A 311 3.68 -1.09 -15.39
C ILE A 311 2.31 -1.50 -15.95
N ALA A 312 2.30 -1.95 -17.20
CA ALA A 312 1.12 -2.59 -17.78
C ALA A 312 0.94 -3.99 -17.19
N MET A 313 -0.30 -4.35 -16.92
CA MET A 313 -0.71 -5.66 -16.44
C MET A 313 -1.77 -6.25 -17.35
N ASP A 314 -1.62 -7.52 -17.71
CA ASP A 314 -2.47 -8.17 -18.69
C ASP A 314 -3.74 -8.75 -18.04
N ASP A 315 -3.59 -9.42 -16.90
CA ASP A 315 -4.69 -10.12 -16.21
C ASP A 315 -4.32 -10.44 -14.75
N VAL A 316 -5.34 -10.74 -13.95
CA VAL A 316 -5.20 -11.35 -12.62
C VAL A 316 -6.03 -12.63 -12.61
N LYS A 317 -5.43 -13.74 -12.18
CA LYS A 317 -6.08 -15.06 -12.16
C LYS A 317 -6.10 -15.64 -10.75
N LEU A 318 -7.17 -16.37 -10.45
CA LEU A 318 -7.31 -17.16 -9.24
C LEU A 318 -7.55 -18.62 -9.63
N GLY A 319 -6.65 -19.52 -9.24
CA GLY A 319 -6.71 -20.92 -9.64
C GLY A 319 -6.72 -21.11 -11.16
N GLY A 320 -5.97 -20.27 -11.88
CA GLY A 320 -5.88 -20.26 -13.35
C GLY A 320 -7.05 -19.59 -14.09
N VAL A 321 -8.08 -19.11 -13.38
CA VAL A 321 -9.25 -18.45 -13.96
C VAL A 321 -9.13 -16.94 -13.78
N SER A 322 -9.27 -16.17 -14.87
CA SER A 322 -9.28 -14.69 -14.81
C SER A 322 -10.36 -14.18 -13.85
N VAL A 323 -10.01 -13.15 -13.07
CA VAL A 323 -10.94 -12.46 -12.17
C VAL A 323 -11.75 -11.37 -12.91
N GLY A 324 -11.51 -11.16 -14.20
CA GLY A 324 -12.33 -10.29 -15.05
C GLY A 324 -12.18 -8.79 -14.78
N GLN A 325 -11.06 -8.36 -14.20
CA GLN A 325 -10.78 -6.96 -13.86
C GLN A 325 -10.13 -6.16 -14.99
N CYS A 326 -9.32 -6.83 -15.81
CA CYS A 326 -8.53 -6.19 -16.85
C CYS A 326 -9.26 -6.38 -18.19
N ASP A 327 -9.58 -5.26 -18.86
CA ASP A 327 -10.20 -5.29 -20.18
C ASP A 327 -9.21 -5.84 -21.22
N ARG A 328 -9.65 -5.99 -22.48
CA ARG A 328 -8.76 -6.36 -23.61
C ARG A 328 -7.53 -5.46 -23.79
N LYS A 329 -7.50 -4.29 -23.16
CA LYS A 329 -6.38 -3.33 -23.18
C LYS A 329 -5.38 -3.54 -22.04
N GLY A 330 -5.63 -4.50 -21.15
CA GLY A 330 -4.92 -4.64 -19.90
C GLY A 330 -5.40 -3.61 -18.86
N CYS A 331 -4.74 -3.66 -17.71
CA CYS A 331 -4.89 -2.78 -16.56
C CYS A 331 -3.51 -2.25 -16.17
N ALA A 332 -3.44 -1.39 -15.15
CA ALA A 332 -2.17 -0.87 -14.64
C ALA A 332 -1.85 -1.48 -13.28
N ALA A 333 -0.56 -1.61 -12.98
CA ALA A 333 -0.07 -1.95 -11.66
C ALA A 333 1.10 -1.04 -11.28
N ILE A 334 1.27 -0.70 -10.01
CA ILE A 334 2.43 0.00 -9.46
C ILE A 334 3.21 -1.00 -8.62
N VAL A 335 4.52 -1.08 -8.82
CA VAL A 335 5.40 -1.88 -7.95
C VAL A 335 5.87 -0.97 -6.81
N ASP A 336 5.37 -1.24 -5.61
CA ASP A 336 5.45 -0.32 -4.47
C ASP A 336 6.06 -0.99 -3.23
N THR A 337 7.31 -0.67 -2.92
CA THR A 337 8.01 -1.15 -1.71
C THR A 337 7.57 -0.45 -0.42
N GLY A 338 6.77 0.63 -0.53
CA GLY A 338 6.20 1.34 0.62
C GLY A 338 4.90 0.71 1.14
N THR A 339 4.32 -0.23 0.41
CA THR A 339 3.06 -0.90 0.75
C THR A 339 3.31 -2.39 1.00
N SER A 340 2.72 -2.96 2.05
CA SER A 340 2.87 -4.41 2.29
C SER A 340 1.90 -5.23 1.46
N LEU A 341 0.61 -4.84 1.50
CA LEU A 341 -0.49 -5.59 0.92
C LEU A 341 -0.59 -5.41 -0.60
N LEU A 342 -1.33 -6.32 -1.24
CA LEU A 342 -1.76 -6.19 -2.62
C LEU A 342 -3.03 -5.35 -2.65
N ALA A 343 -2.94 -4.10 -3.07
CA ALA A 343 -4.10 -3.24 -3.19
C ALA A 343 -4.70 -3.35 -4.59
N GLY A 344 -6.01 -3.55 -4.68
CA GLY A 344 -6.70 -3.60 -5.96
C GLY A 344 -8.14 -3.12 -5.86
N PRO A 345 -8.84 -2.95 -6.98
CA PRO A 345 -10.19 -2.38 -6.97
C PRO A 345 -11.15 -3.21 -6.11
N THR A 346 -11.90 -2.52 -5.25
CA THR A 346 -12.55 -3.12 -4.08
C THR A 346 -13.44 -4.30 -4.46
N LYS A 347 -14.24 -4.14 -5.53
CA LYS A 347 -15.15 -5.20 -6.01
C LYS A 347 -14.45 -6.49 -6.41
N VAL A 348 -13.23 -6.40 -6.94
CA VAL A 348 -12.46 -7.57 -7.33
C VAL A 348 -11.74 -8.19 -6.16
N VAL A 349 -11.21 -7.37 -5.26
CA VAL A 349 -10.62 -7.87 -4.02
C VAL A 349 -11.67 -8.56 -3.16
N GLU A 350 -12.87 -8.00 -3.01
CA GLU A 350 -13.99 -8.65 -2.32
C GLU A 350 -14.34 -10.02 -2.95
N ALA A 351 -14.41 -10.09 -4.28
CA ALA A 351 -14.68 -11.33 -4.99
C ALA A 351 -13.55 -12.37 -4.82
N LEU A 352 -12.29 -11.91 -4.80
CA LEU A 352 -11.11 -12.75 -4.57
C LEU A 352 -11.11 -13.26 -3.12
N ASN A 353 -11.26 -12.36 -2.15
CA ASN A 353 -11.36 -12.67 -0.72
C ASN A 353 -12.46 -13.70 -0.45
N LYS A 354 -13.64 -13.54 -1.05
CA LYS A 354 -14.73 -14.53 -0.93
C LYS A 354 -14.34 -15.92 -1.46
N ARG A 355 -13.57 -16.01 -2.54
CA ARG A 355 -13.16 -17.29 -3.16
C ARG A 355 -12.03 -17.99 -2.40
N ILE A 356 -11.18 -17.25 -1.69
CA ILE A 356 -10.16 -17.82 -0.79
C ILE A 356 -10.73 -18.14 0.61
N GLY A 357 -12.02 -17.95 0.83
CA GLY A 357 -12.68 -18.21 2.11
C GLY A 357 -12.43 -17.13 3.17
N ALA A 358 -11.99 -15.93 2.75
CA ALA A 358 -11.78 -14.82 3.65
C ALA A 358 -13.11 -14.21 4.12
N LYS A 359 -13.09 -13.70 5.34
CA LYS A 359 -14.21 -13.10 6.05
C LYS A 359 -13.87 -11.68 6.47
N SER A 360 -14.89 -10.87 6.74
CA SER A 360 -14.68 -9.50 7.24
C SER A 360 -13.86 -9.53 8.53
N VAL A 361 -12.87 -8.65 8.66
CA VAL A 361 -12.12 -8.48 9.92
C VAL A 361 -13.08 -8.15 11.07
N LEU A 362 -14.10 -7.32 10.82
CA LEU A 362 -15.17 -7.04 11.78
C LEU A 362 -16.05 -8.26 12.06
N GLY A 363 -16.28 -9.12 11.05
CA GLY A 363 -16.94 -10.41 11.22
C GLY A 363 -16.13 -11.36 12.11
N GLU A 364 -14.81 -11.35 12.00
CA GLU A 364 -13.93 -12.15 12.86
C GLU A 364 -13.83 -11.56 14.27
N GLU A 365 -13.78 -10.24 14.42
CA GLU A 365 -13.94 -9.59 15.72
C GLU A 365 -15.27 -9.95 16.38
N CYS A 366 -16.36 -9.98 15.61
CA CYS A 366 -17.68 -10.40 16.06
C CYS A 366 -17.67 -11.84 16.59
N ARG A 367 -17.02 -12.77 15.88
CA ARG A 367 -16.87 -14.17 16.34
C ARG A 367 -16.10 -14.27 17.64
N ILE A 368 -14.94 -13.61 17.71
CA ILE A 368 -14.10 -13.63 18.91
C ILE A 368 -14.84 -13.03 20.09
N MET A 369 -15.65 -11.99 19.87
CA MET A 369 -16.52 -11.42 20.90
C MET A 369 -17.56 -12.43 21.39
N ILE A 370 -18.17 -13.22 20.51
CA ILE A 370 -19.12 -14.27 20.89
C ILE A 370 -18.41 -15.42 21.61
N ASP A 371 -17.20 -15.81 21.19
CA ASP A 371 -16.40 -16.82 21.88
C ASP A 371 -15.97 -16.38 23.29
N GLN A 372 -15.72 -15.08 23.47
CA GLN A 372 -15.19 -14.54 24.73
C GLN A 372 -16.28 -14.09 25.71
N TYR A 373 -17.40 -13.56 25.22
CA TYR A 373 -18.48 -12.98 26.03
C TYR A 373 -19.84 -13.64 25.78
N GLY A 374 -19.87 -14.77 25.06
CA GLY A 374 -21.10 -15.47 24.68
C GLY A 374 -22.00 -15.79 25.86
N ASP A 375 -21.43 -16.23 26.99
CA ASP A 375 -22.19 -16.59 28.19
C ASP A 375 -22.92 -15.38 28.80
N GLU A 376 -22.27 -14.21 28.82
CA GLU A 376 -22.87 -12.95 29.27
C GLU A 376 -23.94 -12.46 28.27
N LEU A 377 -23.68 -12.61 26.96
CA LEU A 377 -24.64 -12.27 25.91
C LEU A 377 -25.91 -13.14 26.01
N LEU A 378 -25.79 -14.44 26.33
CA LEU A 378 -26.92 -15.32 26.55
C LEU A 378 -27.73 -14.93 27.79
N HIS A 379 -27.07 -14.45 28.85
CA HIS A 379 -27.74 -13.88 30.02
C HIS A 379 -28.57 -12.64 29.66
N ASP A 380 -27.98 -11.70 28.93
CA ASP A 380 -28.67 -10.48 28.48
C ASP A 380 -29.84 -10.78 27.53
N LEU A 381 -29.69 -11.76 26.64
CA LEU A 381 -30.77 -12.25 25.77
C LEU A 381 -31.94 -12.84 26.55
N ALA A 382 -31.71 -13.45 27.70
CA ALA A 382 -32.77 -13.97 28.55
C ALA A 382 -33.49 -12.84 29.31
N GLU A 383 -32.80 -11.73 29.60
CA GLU A 383 -33.28 -10.67 30.47
C GLU A 383 -33.96 -9.50 29.73
N PHE A 384 -33.44 -9.06 28.58
CA PHE A 384 -33.87 -7.82 27.90
C PHE A 384 -34.73 -8.06 26.66
N SER A 385 -35.64 -7.14 26.30
CA SER A 385 -36.49 -7.28 25.10
C SER A 385 -35.68 -7.08 23.80
N ALA A 386 -36.15 -7.67 22.69
CA ALA A 386 -35.47 -7.54 21.39
C ALA A 386 -35.36 -6.08 20.93
N THR A 387 -36.39 -5.27 21.21
CA THR A 387 -36.40 -3.85 20.91
C THR A 387 -35.38 -3.08 21.75
N ASP A 388 -35.22 -3.40 23.04
CA ASP A 388 -34.27 -2.73 23.92
C ASP A 388 -32.82 -3.04 23.51
N MET A 389 -32.55 -4.30 23.18
CA MET A 389 -31.26 -4.73 22.63
C MET A 389 -30.94 -4.05 21.30
N CYS A 390 -31.89 -4.01 20.37
CA CYS A 390 -31.68 -3.35 19.07
C CYS A 390 -31.57 -1.82 19.17
N THR A 391 -32.18 -1.22 20.19
CA THR A 391 -32.05 0.21 20.49
C THR A 391 -30.68 0.51 21.12
N SER A 392 -30.15 -0.36 21.97
CA SER A 392 -28.85 -0.16 22.63
C SER A 392 -27.67 -0.18 21.64
N VAL A 393 -27.72 -1.04 20.62
CA VAL A 393 -26.73 -1.08 19.52
C VAL A 393 -26.93 0.04 18.48
N GLY A 394 -27.99 0.83 18.61
CA GLY A 394 -28.29 1.94 17.70
C GLY A 394 -28.90 1.54 16.35
N LEU A 395 -29.41 0.30 16.24
CA LEU A 395 -30.10 -0.18 15.04
C LEU A 395 -31.59 0.18 15.03
N CYS A 396 -32.18 0.48 16.20
CA CYS A 396 -33.53 1.02 16.36
C CYS A 396 -33.50 2.44 16.94
N GLY A 397 -34.43 3.29 16.49
CA GLY A 397 -34.62 4.63 17.05
C GLY A 397 -35.34 4.59 18.40
N PRO A 398 -35.24 5.66 19.22
CA PRO A 398 -35.94 5.73 20.49
C PRO A 398 -37.45 5.58 20.25
N SER A 399 -38.06 4.60 20.91
CA SER A 399 -39.46 4.24 20.75
C SER A 399 -40.37 5.45 21.01
N SER A 400 -41.12 5.86 19.99
CA SER A 400 -42.28 6.73 20.18
C SER A 400 -43.39 5.89 20.78
N GLU A 401 -43.53 5.88 22.10
CA GLU A 401 -44.76 5.42 22.75
C GLU A 401 -45.95 6.25 22.26
N THR A 402 -46.83 5.62 21.51
CA THR A 402 -48.10 6.16 21.04
C THR A 402 -48.99 6.47 22.25
N LYS A 403 -49.05 7.74 22.66
CA LYS A 403 -50.03 8.19 23.66
C LYS A 403 -51.43 8.19 23.04
N THR A 404 -52.20 7.13 23.26
CA THR A 404 -53.66 7.18 23.14
C THR A 404 -54.27 7.76 24.41
N SER A 405 -55.05 8.82 24.22
CA SER A 405 -55.72 9.62 25.23
C SER A 405 -56.89 8.91 25.90
N THR A 406 -56.93 8.88 27.23
CA THR A 406 -58.15 9.04 28.05
C THR A 406 -57.75 9.51 29.44
N GLY A 407 -58.31 10.63 29.90
CA GLY A 407 -57.79 11.39 31.04
C GLY A 407 -58.44 11.12 32.39
N ARG A 408 -57.74 11.53 33.47
CA ARG A 408 -58.31 12.22 34.65
C ARG A 408 -57.21 12.80 35.57
N ARG A 409 -57.25 14.12 35.73
CA ARG A 409 -56.93 15.00 36.90
C ARG A 409 -55.75 14.70 37.87
N ARG A 410 -54.79 15.64 37.82
CA ARG A 410 -54.39 16.66 38.84
C ARG A 410 -53.29 16.34 39.88
N GLY A 411 -52.24 17.19 39.86
CA GLY A 411 -51.10 17.29 40.78
C GLY A 411 -49.88 16.57 40.18
N GLU A 412 -48.74 17.17 39.80
CA GLU A 412 -47.93 18.21 40.44
C GLU A 412 -46.99 18.82 39.37
N LEU A 413 -46.75 20.14 39.42
CA LEU A 413 -45.72 20.85 38.63
C LEU A 413 -44.33 20.39 39.15
N ASP A 414 -43.25 20.24 38.38
CA ASP A 414 -42.53 21.28 37.65
C ASP A 414 -41.24 20.66 37.04
N GLY A 415 -40.68 21.25 35.97
CA GLY A 415 -39.24 21.09 35.68
C GLY A 415 -38.75 20.37 34.42
N ARG A 416 -39.59 19.89 33.49
CA ARG A 416 -39.10 19.19 32.26
C ARG A 416 -39.19 19.96 30.94
N ALA A 417 -39.59 21.23 30.97
CA ALA A 417 -39.85 22.03 29.76
C ALA A 417 -38.67 22.89 29.26
N ARG A 418 -37.40 22.59 29.62
CA ARG A 418 -36.23 23.38 29.17
C ARG A 418 -35.01 22.58 28.71
N LEU A 419 -35.22 21.39 28.14
CA LEU A 419 -34.15 20.61 27.48
C LEU A 419 -34.44 20.26 26.01
N GLY A 420 -35.62 20.63 25.49
CA GLY A 420 -36.09 20.26 24.16
C GLY A 420 -35.49 21.06 22.99
N GLU A 421 -34.84 22.20 23.23
CA GLU A 421 -34.36 23.08 22.15
C GLU A 421 -32.85 22.97 21.86
N ARG A 422 -32.08 22.22 22.67
CA ARG A 422 -30.62 22.06 22.46
C ARG A 422 -30.24 20.81 21.65
N TRP A 423 -31.17 19.87 21.44
CA TRP A 423 -30.92 18.59 20.75
C TRP A 423 -31.18 18.60 19.23
N ARG A 424 -31.58 19.73 18.65
CA ARG A 424 -31.87 19.85 17.20
C ARG A 424 -30.67 20.27 16.33
N ARG A 425 -29.47 20.41 16.90
CA ARG A 425 -28.29 20.97 16.18
C ARG A 425 -27.07 20.04 16.08
N GLY A 426 -27.22 18.77 16.44
CA GLY A 426 -26.10 17.80 16.47
C GLY A 426 -26.27 16.57 15.58
N ARG A 427 -27.27 16.55 14.67
CA ARG A 427 -27.58 15.36 13.87
C ARG A 427 -27.37 15.51 12.35
N ASP A 428 -26.61 16.51 11.95
CA ASP A 428 -26.20 16.71 10.54
C ASP A 428 -24.71 16.38 10.29
N ALA A 429 -24.08 15.59 11.16
CA ALA A 429 -22.65 15.28 11.04
C ALA A 429 -22.32 13.81 11.27
N ILE A 430 -23.07 12.89 10.66
CA ILE A 430 -22.56 11.60 10.18
C ILE A 430 -23.32 11.32 8.88
N VAL A 431 -22.88 11.96 7.80
CA VAL A 431 -23.32 11.67 6.43
C VAL A 431 -22.14 10.95 5.77
N LEU A 432 -22.26 9.64 5.61
CA LEU A 432 -21.55 8.91 4.55
C LEU A 432 -22.04 9.48 3.22
N GLY A 433 -21.11 9.79 2.33
CA GLY A 433 -21.37 10.49 1.07
C GLY A 433 -22.41 9.80 0.17
N SER A 434 -23.44 10.58 -0.14
CA SER A 434 -24.24 10.67 -1.37
C SER A 434 -24.80 9.41 -2.08
N ASP A 435 -26.12 9.47 -2.26
CA ASP A 435 -26.96 8.84 -3.31
C ASP A 435 -27.66 7.49 -3.02
N ALA A 436 -28.27 7.35 -1.84
CA ALA A 436 -29.33 6.36 -1.63
C ALA A 436 -30.61 7.00 -1.03
N ALA A 437 -31.76 6.69 -1.61
CA ALA A 437 -33.08 7.17 -1.18
C ALA A 437 -33.41 6.73 0.27
N PRO A 438 -34.18 7.51 1.04
CA PRO A 438 -34.41 7.24 2.47
C PRO A 438 -35.43 6.10 2.68
N ILE A 439 -34.97 4.84 2.74
CA ILE A 439 -35.79 3.68 3.15
C ILE A 439 -35.06 2.71 4.14
N GLU A 440 -33.86 3.00 4.65
CA GLU A 440 -33.06 1.96 5.35
C GLU A 440 -33.30 1.77 6.87
N GLY A 441 -33.69 2.81 7.62
CA GLY A 441 -33.70 2.72 9.10
C GLY A 441 -34.73 1.75 9.71
N ALA A 442 -35.91 1.61 9.10
CA ALA A 442 -36.96 0.73 9.63
C ALA A 442 -36.69 -0.75 9.33
N ALA A 443 -36.15 -1.04 8.14
CA ALA A 443 -35.84 -2.41 7.71
C ALA A 443 -34.68 -3.00 8.53
N VAL A 444 -33.65 -2.20 8.83
CA VAL A 444 -32.50 -2.62 9.65
C VAL A 444 -32.93 -2.87 11.11
N CYS A 445 -33.76 -1.99 11.68
CA CYS A 445 -34.33 -2.20 13.02
C CYS A 445 -35.16 -3.49 13.08
N GLN A 446 -36.01 -3.73 12.09
CA GLN A 446 -36.88 -4.90 12.06
C GLN A 446 -36.10 -6.21 11.85
N ALA A 447 -35.03 -6.18 11.04
CA ALA A 447 -34.12 -7.31 10.90
C ALA A 447 -33.40 -7.65 12.21
N CYS A 448 -32.96 -6.63 12.96
CA CYS A 448 -32.36 -6.82 14.28
C CYS A 448 -33.36 -7.45 15.26
N VAL A 449 -34.57 -6.88 15.38
CA VAL A 449 -35.60 -7.38 16.32
C VAL A 449 -35.95 -8.83 16.00
N TYR A 450 -36.10 -9.17 14.72
CA TYR A 450 -36.35 -10.54 14.29
C TYR A 450 -35.21 -11.49 14.65
N ALA A 451 -33.95 -11.08 14.45
CA ALA A 451 -32.79 -11.90 14.80
C ALA A 451 -32.70 -12.15 16.31
N VAL A 452 -32.98 -11.14 17.15
CA VAL A 452 -32.97 -11.28 18.60
C VAL A 452 -34.14 -12.15 19.10
N ASP A 453 -35.35 -11.98 18.55
CA ASP A 453 -36.49 -12.83 18.89
C ASP A 453 -36.30 -14.28 18.42
N TYR A 454 -35.66 -14.48 17.27
CA TYR A 454 -35.28 -15.81 16.79
C TYR A 454 -34.30 -16.49 17.76
N ALA A 455 -33.26 -15.78 18.19
CA ALA A 455 -32.31 -16.31 19.16
C ALA A 455 -32.94 -16.63 20.52
N LYS A 456 -33.88 -15.81 21.00
CA LYS A 456 -34.69 -16.10 22.19
C LYS A 456 -35.57 -17.33 22.03
N SER A 457 -36.09 -17.55 20.82
CA SER A 457 -36.83 -18.78 20.52
C SER A 457 -35.95 -20.03 20.62
N LEU A 458 -34.66 -19.93 20.27
CA LEU A 458 -33.70 -21.03 20.44
C LEU A 458 -33.40 -21.30 21.93
N LEU A 459 -33.25 -20.25 22.74
CA LEU A 459 -33.10 -20.35 24.21
C LEU A 459 -34.28 -21.09 24.86
N THR A 460 -35.50 -20.79 24.44
CA THR A 460 -36.73 -21.40 24.99
C THR A 460 -36.98 -22.84 24.51
N GLN A 461 -36.30 -23.28 23.44
CA GLN A 461 -36.38 -24.66 22.94
C GLN A 461 -35.39 -25.62 23.63
N ASN A 462 -34.74 -25.19 24.72
CA ASN A 462 -33.75 -25.99 25.46
C ASN A 462 -32.57 -26.43 24.58
N ALA A 463 -32.27 -25.65 23.54
CA ALA A 463 -31.07 -25.84 22.73
C ALA A 463 -29.84 -25.61 23.61
N THR A 464 -28.77 -26.37 23.35
CA THR A 464 -27.51 -26.23 24.10
C THR A 464 -26.92 -24.85 23.83
N GLU A 465 -26.32 -24.20 24.83
CA GLU A 465 -25.70 -22.87 24.71
C GLU A 465 -24.74 -22.79 23.51
N SER A 466 -23.98 -23.86 23.26
CA SER A 466 -23.10 -23.98 22.09
C SER A 466 -23.81 -23.86 20.74
N ILE A 467 -25.02 -24.40 20.60
CA ILE A 467 -25.81 -24.31 19.35
C ILE A 467 -26.26 -22.87 19.12
N ILE A 468 -26.62 -22.16 20.18
CA ILE A 468 -27.11 -20.78 20.11
C ILE A 468 -25.94 -19.83 19.79
N LEU A 469 -24.79 -20.03 20.42
CA LEU A 469 -23.58 -19.27 20.15
C LEU A 469 -23.06 -19.50 18.72
N ASP A 470 -23.14 -20.72 18.21
CA ASP A 470 -22.78 -21.01 16.81
C ASP A 470 -23.73 -20.34 15.81
N GLU A 471 -25.03 -20.26 16.12
CA GLU A 471 -25.98 -19.51 15.29
C GLU A 471 -25.72 -17.99 15.36
N PHE A 472 -25.35 -17.44 16.51
CA PHE A 472 -24.90 -16.04 16.59
C PHE A 472 -23.64 -15.78 15.78
N LYS A 473 -22.69 -16.73 15.76
CA LYS A 473 -21.50 -16.62 14.91
C LYS A 473 -21.84 -16.67 13.42
N SER A 474 -22.96 -17.29 13.04
CA SER A 474 -23.46 -17.29 11.65
C SER A 474 -23.85 -15.88 11.21
N VAL A 475 -24.40 -15.06 12.12
CA VAL A 475 -24.73 -13.64 11.87
C VAL A 475 -23.47 -12.82 11.58
N CYS A 476 -22.32 -13.16 12.17
CA CYS A 476 -21.06 -12.47 11.87
C CYS A 476 -20.60 -12.64 10.41
N ASP A 477 -21.06 -13.67 9.69
CA ASP A 477 -20.78 -13.83 8.24
C ASP A 477 -21.57 -12.86 7.36
N LEU A 478 -22.60 -12.21 7.91
CA LEU A 478 -23.39 -11.19 7.21
C LEU A 478 -22.71 -9.82 7.26
N ILE A 479 -21.67 -9.65 8.08
CA ILE A 479 -20.90 -8.41 8.16
C ILE A 479 -20.04 -8.32 6.89
N PRO A 480 -20.27 -7.32 6.02
CA PRO A 480 -19.54 -7.20 4.78
C PRO A 480 -18.04 -6.94 5.04
N ILE A 481 -17.21 -7.31 4.08
CA ILE A 481 -15.80 -6.94 4.05
C ILE A 481 -15.74 -5.45 3.69
N SER A 482 -15.87 -4.57 4.69
CA SER A 482 -15.76 -3.13 4.50
C SER A 482 -14.31 -2.69 4.59
N GLY A 483 -13.83 -1.88 3.65
CA GLY A 483 -12.46 -1.36 3.66
C GLY A 483 -11.41 -2.36 3.18
N GLY A 484 -11.83 -3.51 2.64
CA GLY A 484 -10.97 -4.36 1.81
C GLY A 484 -10.06 -5.35 2.54
N GLU A 485 -9.86 -5.23 3.85
CA GLU A 485 -9.10 -6.20 4.65
C GLU A 485 -9.97 -7.38 5.08
N ALA A 486 -9.40 -8.59 5.04
CA ALA A 486 -10.13 -9.81 5.35
C ALA A 486 -9.29 -10.80 6.17
N ALA A 487 -9.91 -11.45 7.14
CA ALA A 487 -9.31 -12.56 7.88
C ALA A 487 -9.56 -13.87 7.14
N VAL A 488 -8.63 -14.82 7.21
CA VAL A 488 -8.79 -16.17 6.66
C VAL A 488 -8.55 -17.20 7.74
N ASP A 489 -9.16 -18.37 7.58
CA ASP A 489 -8.85 -19.53 8.43
C ASP A 489 -7.43 -20.03 8.16
N CYS A 490 -6.58 -20.01 9.19
CA CYS A 490 -5.20 -20.47 9.11
C CYS A 490 -5.08 -21.93 8.69
N ASP A 491 -6.04 -22.79 9.06
CA ASP A 491 -6.02 -24.22 8.73
C ASP A 491 -6.44 -24.47 7.26
N ALA A 492 -7.10 -23.49 6.65
CA ALA A 492 -7.54 -23.54 5.27
C ALA A 492 -6.48 -23.05 4.26
N VAL A 493 -5.41 -22.37 4.70
CA VAL A 493 -4.41 -21.73 3.84
C VAL A 493 -3.84 -22.70 2.80
N SER A 494 -3.43 -23.89 3.23
CA SER A 494 -2.87 -24.92 2.34
C SER A 494 -3.81 -25.42 1.22
N LYS A 495 -5.11 -25.14 1.33
CA LYS A 495 -6.15 -25.55 0.38
C LYS A 495 -6.59 -24.42 -0.54
N MET A 496 -6.14 -23.19 -0.31
CA MET A 496 -6.54 -22.04 -1.11
C MET A 496 -5.90 -22.11 -2.51
N PRO A 497 -6.54 -21.54 -3.54
CA PRO A 497 -5.97 -21.51 -4.88
C PRO A 497 -4.80 -20.52 -4.98
N ASP A 498 -3.88 -20.79 -5.89
CA ASP A 498 -2.84 -19.80 -6.23
C ASP A 498 -3.43 -18.58 -6.92
N VAL A 499 -2.78 -17.43 -6.75
CA VAL A 499 -3.09 -16.18 -7.46
C VAL A 499 -1.98 -15.91 -8.48
N GLU A 500 -2.33 -15.49 -9.69
CA GLU A 500 -1.35 -15.15 -10.72
C GLU A 500 -1.58 -13.74 -11.24
N PHE A 501 -0.54 -12.91 -11.23
CA PHE A 501 -0.51 -11.64 -11.94
C PHE A 501 0.17 -11.86 -13.29
N VAL A 502 -0.52 -11.60 -14.39
CA VAL A 502 0.06 -11.76 -15.73
C VAL A 502 0.65 -10.43 -16.16
N LEU A 503 1.98 -10.37 -16.29
CA LEU A 503 2.73 -9.16 -16.62
C LEU A 503 3.64 -9.45 -17.82
N GLY A 504 3.46 -8.71 -18.92
CA GLY A 504 4.25 -8.91 -20.15
C GLY A 504 4.08 -10.32 -20.73
N GLY A 505 2.91 -10.92 -20.57
CA GLY A 505 2.60 -12.29 -20.98
C GLY A 505 3.16 -13.40 -20.07
N ARG A 506 3.95 -13.06 -19.04
CA ARG A 506 4.46 -14.04 -18.06
C ARG A 506 3.53 -14.08 -16.84
N PRO A 507 3.08 -15.26 -16.38
CA PRO A 507 2.37 -15.39 -15.12
C PRO A 507 3.34 -15.35 -13.93
N PHE A 508 3.10 -14.43 -13.00
CA PHE A 508 3.76 -14.30 -11.70
C PHE A 508 2.83 -14.86 -10.63
N LYS A 509 3.10 -16.09 -10.21
CA LYS A 509 2.30 -16.89 -9.29
C LYS A 509 2.64 -16.62 -7.82
N LEU A 510 1.62 -16.44 -6.99
CA LEU A 510 1.71 -16.38 -5.54
C LEU A 510 0.95 -17.56 -4.93
N THR A 511 1.64 -18.33 -4.09
CA THR A 511 1.02 -19.42 -3.33
C THR A 511 0.24 -18.87 -2.12
N PRO A 512 -0.68 -19.65 -1.54
CA PRO A 512 -1.40 -19.24 -0.33
C PRO A 512 -0.50 -18.80 0.83
N ASP A 513 0.61 -19.49 1.09
CA ASP A 513 1.56 -19.11 2.14
C ASP A 513 2.31 -17.80 1.82
N GLN A 514 2.33 -17.37 0.56
CA GLN A 514 2.92 -16.09 0.16
C GLN A 514 1.92 -14.93 0.27
N TYR A 515 0.66 -15.12 -0.15
CA TYR A 515 -0.33 -14.04 -0.10
C TYR A 515 -1.14 -14.00 1.21
N VAL A 516 -1.01 -14.96 2.13
CA VAL A 516 -1.61 -14.91 3.47
C VAL A 516 -0.56 -14.52 4.51
N LEU A 517 -0.87 -13.50 5.31
CA LEU A 517 -0.02 -13.02 6.39
C LEU A 517 -0.43 -13.69 7.70
N LYS A 518 0.51 -14.38 8.37
CA LYS A 518 0.31 -15.03 9.66
C LYS A 518 0.81 -14.10 10.77
N VAL A 519 -0.07 -13.74 11.70
CA VAL A 519 0.20 -12.90 12.87
C VAL A 519 0.10 -13.78 14.11
N ASP A 520 1.18 -13.88 14.88
CA ASP A 520 1.18 -14.65 16.12
C ASP A 520 0.38 -13.92 17.21
N ALA A 521 -0.66 -14.56 17.74
CA ALA A 521 -1.51 -13.98 18.80
C ALA A 521 -0.84 -13.95 20.19
N GLY A 522 0.33 -14.58 20.35
CA GLY A 522 1.07 -14.67 21.60
C GLY A 522 0.45 -15.56 22.67
N GLN A 523 1.24 -15.89 23.70
CA GLN A 523 0.84 -16.67 24.89
C GLN A 523 0.08 -17.98 24.57
N GLY A 524 0.45 -18.68 23.49
CA GLY A 524 -0.17 -19.96 23.11
C GLY A 524 -1.58 -19.83 22.52
N GLY A 525 -2.04 -18.61 22.18
CA GLY A 525 -3.26 -18.41 21.39
C GLY A 525 -3.08 -18.82 19.92
N PRO A 526 -4.19 -19.13 19.21
CA PRO A 526 -4.13 -19.49 17.80
C PRO A 526 -3.61 -18.32 16.95
N ALA A 527 -2.79 -18.62 15.94
CA ALA A 527 -2.32 -17.61 14.99
C ALA A 527 -3.52 -16.98 14.26
N GLN A 528 -3.42 -15.69 13.94
CA GLN A 528 -4.38 -14.99 13.10
C GLN A 528 -3.84 -14.93 11.67
N CYS A 529 -4.65 -15.33 10.70
CA CYS A 529 -4.28 -15.26 9.30
C CYS A 529 -5.09 -14.17 8.60
N ILE A 530 -4.38 -13.28 7.91
CA ILE A 530 -4.97 -12.11 7.24
C ILE A 530 -4.67 -12.25 5.75
N SER A 531 -5.68 -12.00 4.92
CA SER A 531 -5.54 -11.91 3.47
C SER A 531 -4.57 -10.79 3.13
N GLY A 532 -3.59 -11.07 2.27
CA GLY A 532 -2.68 -10.08 1.72
C GLY A 532 -3.32 -9.15 0.70
N PHE A 533 -4.63 -9.23 0.47
CA PHE A 533 -5.37 -8.42 -0.49
C PHE A 533 -6.19 -7.36 0.23
N MET A 534 -6.05 -6.10 -0.20
CA MET A 534 -6.85 -4.97 0.27
C MET A 534 -7.58 -4.27 -0.87
N GLY A 535 -8.83 -3.91 -0.63
CA GLY A 535 -9.65 -3.11 -1.53
C GLY A 535 -9.24 -1.64 -1.47
N LEU A 536 -8.84 -1.08 -2.61
CA LEU A 536 -8.51 0.33 -2.77
C LEU A 536 -8.98 0.82 -4.14
N ASP A 537 -9.94 1.74 -4.15
CA ASP A 537 -10.45 2.34 -5.38
C ASP A 537 -9.75 3.66 -5.69
N ILE A 538 -8.81 3.62 -6.62
CA ILE A 538 -8.10 4.81 -7.11
C ILE A 538 -8.94 5.46 -8.23
N PRO A 539 -9.35 6.73 -8.09
CA PRO A 539 -10.22 7.38 -9.08
C PRO A 539 -9.50 7.67 -10.41
N PRO A 540 -10.25 7.79 -11.51
CA PRO A 540 -9.70 8.29 -12.78
C PRO A 540 -9.10 9.69 -12.63
N PRO A 541 -8.05 10.05 -13.39
CA PRO A 541 -7.45 9.30 -14.50
C PRO A 541 -6.33 8.34 -14.07
N ALA A 542 -6.03 8.21 -12.78
CA ALA A 542 -4.94 7.36 -12.30
C ALA A 542 -5.35 5.88 -12.28
N GLY A 543 -6.54 5.56 -11.76
CA GLY A 543 -7.05 4.19 -11.69
C GLY A 543 -8.13 3.87 -12.75
N PRO A 544 -8.65 2.63 -12.75
CA PRO A 544 -8.35 1.56 -11.79
C PRO A 544 -6.95 0.95 -12.00
N LEU A 545 -6.23 0.68 -10.90
CA LEU A 545 -4.92 0.05 -10.92
C LEU A 545 -4.72 -0.86 -9.71
N TRP A 546 -3.68 -1.70 -9.76
CA TRP A 546 -3.20 -2.51 -8.65
C TRP A 546 -1.93 -1.92 -8.02
N ILE A 547 -1.74 -2.10 -6.72
CA ILE A 547 -0.48 -1.85 -6.03
C ILE A 547 0.09 -3.22 -5.65
N LEU A 548 1.27 -3.53 -6.18
CA LEU A 548 2.01 -4.76 -5.92
C LEU A 548 3.04 -4.47 -4.83
N GLY A 549 2.61 -4.69 -3.58
CA GLY A 549 3.42 -4.47 -2.39
C GLY A 549 4.44 -5.57 -2.07
N ASP A 550 4.95 -5.56 -0.84
CA ASP A 550 5.90 -6.55 -0.31
C ASP A 550 5.44 -8.01 -0.48
N VAL A 551 4.13 -8.26 -0.43
CA VAL A 551 3.56 -9.59 -0.69
C VAL A 551 3.98 -10.12 -2.07
N PHE A 552 4.07 -9.25 -3.07
CA PHE A 552 4.56 -9.55 -4.42
C PHE A 552 6.09 -9.43 -4.54
N ILE A 553 6.68 -8.38 -3.98
CA ILE A 553 8.12 -8.09 -4.14
C ILE A 553 9.00 -9.10 -3.37
N GLY A 554 8.48 -9.72 -2.31
CA GLY A 554 9.20 -10.78 -1.59
C GLY A 554 9.54 -11.99 -2.46
N PRO A 555 8.56 -12.66 -3.09
CA PRO A 555 8.81 -13.75 -4.02
C PRO A 555 9.49 -13.33 -5.34
N TYR A 556 9.43 -12.04 -5.70
CA TYR A 556 9.94 -11.54 -6.97
C TYR A 556 10.94 -10.40 -6.80
N HIS A 557 12.22 -10.74 -6.97
CA HIS A 557 13.29 -9.76 -7.01
C HIS A 557 12.97 -8.68 -8.06
N SER A 558 13.03 -7.42 -7.62
CA SER A 558 12.58 -6.27 -8.40
C SER A 558 13.72 -5.30 -8.68
N VAL A 559 13.92 -4.95 -9.95
CA VAL A 559 14.90 -3.95 -10.42
C VAL A 559 14.15 -2.76 -10.98
N PHE A 560 14.55 -1.56 -10.60
CA PHE A 560 13.99 -0.31 -11.08
C PHE A 560 15.07 0.40 -11.89
N ASP A 561 14.87 0.46 -13.20
CA ASP A 561 15.82 1.01 -14.17
C ASP A 561 15.34 2.39 -14.62
N TYR A 562 16.02 3.40 -14.09
CA TYR A 562 15.65 4.80 -14.28
C TYR A 562 15.92 5.27 -15.71
N ASP A 563 17.10 4.95 -16.25
CA ASP A 563 17.53 5.39 -17.58
C ASP A 563 16.60 4.89 -18.68
N ASN A 564 16.12 3.65 -18.54
CA ASN A 564 15.26 3.02 -19.54
C ASN A 564 13.78 3.06 -19.18
N ALA A 565 13.41 3.74 -18.08
CA ALA A 565 12.06 3.83 -17.56
C ALA A 565 11.33 2.47 -17.58
N ARG A 566 11.88 1.48 -16.86
CA ARG A 566 11.34 0.12 -16.83
C ARG A 566 11.57 -0.58 -15.48
N VAL A 567 10.77 -1.60 -15.21
CA VAL A 567 10.89 -2.47 -14.03
C VAL A 567 11.23 -3.89 -14.50
N GLY A 568 12.20 -4.53 -13.85
CA GLY A 568 12.62 -5.90 -14.10
C GLY A 568 12.18 -6.82 -12.95
N LEU A 569 11.47 -7.91 -13.27
CA LEU A 569 10.98 -8.88 -12.27
C LEU A 569 11.56 -10.28 -12.52
N ALA A 570 12.18 -10.89 -11.51
CA ALA A 570 12.70 -12.26 -11.54
C ALA A 570 12.26 -13.02 -10.29
N ASP A 571 12.32 -14.35 -10.33
CA ASP A 571 12.08 -15.15 -9.11
C ASP A 571 13.17 -14.83 -8.08
N ALA A 572 12.80 -14.52 -6.85
CA ALA A 572 13.76 -14.31 -5.77
C ALA A 572 14.45 -15.64 -5.38
N ALA A 573 15.73 -15.57 -5.03
CA ALA A 573 16.54 -16.74 -4.66
C ALA A 573 16.25 -17.27 -3.26
#